data_AF-A0AA97BS58-F1
#
_entry.id   AF-A0AA97BS58-F1
#
_cell.length_a   1.000
_cell.length_b   1.000
_cell.length_c   1.000
_cell.angle_alpha   90.00
_cell.angle_beta   90.00
_cell.angle_gamma   90.00
#
_symmetry.space_group_name_H-M   'P 1'
#
loop_
_entity.id
_entity.type
_entity.pdbx_description
1 polymer ?
#
loop_
_entity_poly.entity_id
_entity_poly.type
_entity_poly.pdbx_seq_one_letter_code
_entity_poly.pdbx_strand_id
1 'polypeptide(L)'
;MLNSTQGLLQQIALGINRLDQYRKPNQLIINTTAAFAKYWLLPKLPKFRALHPKIDVWLNTTAEAPDMATQAVDVCIRDDLVSVVDFEYAALAQDKLLVACHPSIAALSPDERQTLHGEREMDWTYWNMQQGSDVGQKTEGYNFNEPSLLLDAAVQGMGIALVSSKRPANTPCAR
;
A
#
# COMPACT_ATOMS: atom_id res chain seq x y z
N MET A 1 33.77 4.54 -33.54
CA MET A 1 33.68 3.47 -32.52
C MET A 1 33.99 3.93 -31.09
N LEU A 2 34.83 4.96 -30.86
CA LEU A 2 35.14 5.48 -29.50
C LEU A 2 34.00 6.26 -28.81
N ASN A 3 33.14 6.97 -29.57
CA ASN A 3 32.01 7.70 -28.97
C ASN A 3 30.89 6.78 -28.43
N SER A 4 30.71 5.61 -29.05
CA SER A 4 29.68 4.64 -28.66
C SER A 4 30.02 3.96 -27.34
N THR A 5 31.30 3.61 -27.13
CA THR A 5 31.79 3.06 -25.85
C THR A 5 31.76 4.08 -24.72
N GLN A 6 32.08 5.35 -25.01
CA GLN A 6 31.97 6.44 -24.01
C GLN A 6 30.53 6.70 -23.57
N GLY A 7 29.58 6.72 -24.51
CA GLY A 7 28.15 6.87 -24.21
C GLY A 7 27.60 5.71 -23.38
N LEU A 8 28.01 4.48 -23.69
CA LEU A 8 27.61 3.28 -22.93
C LEU A 8 28.18 3.30 -21.50
N LEU A 9 29.46 3.65 -21.35
CA LEU A 9 30.11 3.79 -20.05
C LEU A 9 29.50 4.91 -19.20
N GLN A 10 29.09 6.03 -19.82
CA GLN A 10 28.35 7.08 -19.12
C GLN A 10 26.97 6.62 -18.66
N GLN A 11 26.24 5.84 -19.46
CA GLN A 11 24.97 5.28 -19.02
C GLN A 11 25.14 4.28 -17.87
N ILE A 12 26.19 3.46 -17.90
CA ILE A 12 26.54 2.57 -16.79
C ILE A 12 26.91 3.38 -15.55
N ALA A 13 27.74 4.43 -15.67
CA ALA A 13 28.14 5.28 -14.56
C ALA A 13 26.95 6.04 -13.95
N LEU A 14 26.01 6.53 -14.78
CA LEU A 14 24.76 7.14 -14.31
C LEU A 14 23.85 6.12 -13.63
N GLY A 15 23.83 4.87 -14.11
CA GLY A 15 23.14 3.76 -13.48
C GLY A 15 23.73 3.39 -12.11
N ILE A 16 25.07 3.29 -12.02
CA ILE A 16 25.80 3.01 -10.78
C ILE A 16 25.61 4.15 -9.76
N ASN A 17 25.74 5.41 -10.18
CA ASN A 17 25.53 6.56 -9.30
C ASN A 17 24.10 6.64 -8.74
N ARG A 18 23.09 6.20 -9.52
CA ARG A 18 21.73 6.04 -8.99
C ARG A 18 21.68 4.96 -7.91
N LEU A 19 22.37 3.83 -8.10
CA LEU A 19 22.42 2.74 -7.14
C LEU A 19 23.23 3.09 -5.86
N ASP A 20 24.25 3.94 -5.96
CA ASP A 20 25.02 4.41 -4.80
C ASP A 20 24.23 5.40 -3.92
N GLN A 21 23.34 6.21 -4.48
CA GLN A 21 22.40 7.04 -3.70
C GLN A 21 21.45 6.20 -2.83
N TYR A 22 21.32 4.93 -3.17
CA TYR A 22 20.46 3.92 -2.60
C TYR A 22 21.19 2.88 -1.74
N ARG A 23 22.49 3.07 -1.49
CA ARG A 23 23.30 2.30 -0.53
C ARG A 23 24.08 3.24 0.38
N LYS A 24 23.36 3.99 1.20
CA LYS A 24 23.98 4.82 2.24
C LYS A 24 24.36 3.98 3.45
N PRO A 25 25.43 4.34 4.18
CA PRO A 25 25.70 3.75 5.49
C PRO A 25 24.48 3.93 6.40
N ASN A 26 24.04 2.84 7.05
CA ASN A 26 22.86 2.79 7.92
C ASN A 26 21.50 3.01 7.22
N GLN A 27 21.41 2.74 5.92
CA GLN A 27 20.14 2.73 5.22
C GLN A 27 19.31 1.50 5.60
N LEU A 28 18.02 1.70 5.79
CA LEU A 28 17.03 0.64 5.98
C LEU A 28 16.02 0.71 4.84
N ILE A 29 16.04 -0.28 3.95
CA ILE A 29 15.18 -0.37 2.78
C ILE A 29 13.95 -1.19 3.14
N ILE A 30 12.80 -0.51 3.21
CA ILE A 30 11.52 -1.12 3.55
C ILE A 30 10.69 -1.22 2.27
N ASN A 31 10.33 -2.43 1.85
CA ASN A 31 9.32 -2.64 0.82
C ASN A 31 7.93 -2.79 1.44
N THR A 32 6.92 -2.18 0.83
CA THR A 32 5.50 -2.38 1.18
C THR A 32 4.58 -1.98 0.02
N THR A 33 3.26 -2.08 0.21
CA THR A 33 2.27 -1.57 -0.75
C THR A 33 2.11 -0.05 -0.60
N ALA A 34 1.73 0.65 -1.67
CA ALA A 34 1.56 2.11 -1.65
C ALA A 34 0.50 2.56 -0.63
N ALA A 35 -0.61 1.82 -0.49
CA ALA A 35 -1.64 2.10 0.52
C ALA A 35 -1.09 1.98 1.96
N PHE A 36 -0.37 0.90 2.28
CA PHE A 36 0.17 0.71 3.63
C PHE A 36 1.23 1.76 3.97
N ALA A 37 2.12 2.06 3.01
CA ALA A 37 3.07 3.16 3.09
C ALA A 37 2.34 4.48 3.43
N LYS A 38 1.39 4.87 2.59
CA LYS A 38 0.71 6.17 2.67
C LYS A 38 -0.07 6.35 3.97
N TYR A 39 -0.91 5.38 4.34
CA TYR A 39 -1.90 5.58 5.41
C TYR A 39 -1.43 5.10 6.78
N TRP A 40 -0.50 4.14 6.86
CA TRP A 40 -0.06 3.58 8.14
C TRP A 40 1.39 3.93 8.49
N LEU A 41 2.32 3.80 7.54
CA LEU A 41 3.75 3.93 7.81
C LEU A 41 4.21 5.39 7.81
N LEU A 42 3.86 6.19 6.79
CA LEU A 42 4.24 7.60 6.69
C LEU A 42 3.90 8.40 7.97
N PRO A 43 2.69 8.29 8.56
CA PRO A 43 2.37 9.00 9.81
C PRO A 43 3.25 8.61 11.01
N LYS A 44 3.90 7.45 10.98
CA LYS A 44 4.74 6.92 12.07
C LYS A 44 6.23 7.19 11.86
N LEU A 45 6.66 7.50 10.63
CA LEU A 45 8.07 7.77 10.32
C LEU A 45 8.69 8.89 11.16
N PRO A 46 8.00 10.02 11.46
CA PRO A 46 8.59 11.05 12.32
C PRO A 46 8.96 10.53 13.71
N LYS A 47 8.06 9.74 14.33
CA LYS A 47 8.31 9.11 15.63
C LYS A 47 9.45 8.10 15.55
N PHE A 48 9.48 7.27 14.49
CA PHE A 48 10.56 6.33 14.27
C PHE A 48 11.91 7.03 14.14
N ARG A 49 11.99 8.11 13.34
CA ARG A 49 13.21 8.90 13.14
C ARG A 49 13.70 9.55 14.43
N ALA A 50 12.78 10.01 15.29
CA ALA A 50 13.14 10.56 16.60
C ALA A 50 13.76 9.51 17.53
N LEU A 51 13.28 8.27 17.50
CA LEU A 51 13.81 7.16 18.30
C LEU A 51 15.10 6.56 17.71
N HIS A 52 15.26 6.61 16.39
CA HIS A 52 16.38 6.02 15.66
C HIS A 52 17.02 7.02 14.69
N PRO A 53 17.68 8.08 15.19
CA PRO A 53 18.17 9.20 14.35
C PRO A 53 19.29 8.81 13.38
N LYS A 54 19.96 7.67 13.61
CA LYS A 54 21.06 7.17 12.78
C LYS A 54 20.61 6.33 11.58
N ILE A 55 19.35 5.88 11.54
CA ILE A 55 18.82 5.02 10.48
C ILE A 55 18.26 5.91 9.36
N ASP A 56 18.78 5.77 8.15
CA ASP A 56 18.23 6.44 6.95
C ASP A 56 17.18 5.52 6.30
N VAL A 57 15.89 5.87 6.40
CA VAL A 57 14.82 5.02 5.88
C VAL A 57 14.62 5.29 4.40
N TRP A 58 14.68 4.23 3.59
CA TRP A 58 14.21 4.25 2.21
C TRP A 58 12.94 3.42 2.09
N LEU A 59 11.83 4.11 1.87
CA LEU A 59 10.55 3.47 1.60
C LEU A 59 10.41 3.17 0.10
N ASN A 60 10.40 1.89 -0.23
CA ASN A 60 10.17 1.38 -1.58
C ASN A 60 8.74 0.82 -1.66
N THR A 61 7.94 1.28 -2.61
CA THR A 61 6.56 0.80 -2.79
C THR A 61 6.39 0.15 -4.15
N THR A 62 5.90 -1.09 -4.16
CA THR A 62 5.65 -1.87 -5.36
C THR A 62 4.23 -2.44 -5.32
N ALA A 63 3.70 -2.89 -6.46
CA ALA A 63 2.46 -3.66 -6.49
C ALA A 63 2.73 -5.08 -6.00
N GLU A 64 3.72 -5.75 -6.60
CA GLU A 64 4.12 -7.12 -6.28
C GLU A 64 5.19 -7.18 -5.19
N ALA A 65 5.24 -8.30 -4.47
CA ALA A 65 6.27 -8.57 -3.48
C ALA A 65 7.66 -8.63 -4.15
N PRO A 66 8.70 -8.04 -3.52
CA PRO A 66 10.05 -8.12 -4.05
C PRO A 66 10.61 -9.53 -3.88
N ASP A 67 11.46 -9.95 -4.81
CA ASP A 67 12.34 -11.08 -4.56
C ASP A 67 13.46 -10.62 -3.63
N MET A 68 13.31 -10.90 -2.33
CA MET A 68 14.27 -10.50 -1.31
C MET A 68 15.63 -11.19 -1.42
N ALA A 69 15.75 -12.27 -2.21
CA ALA A 69 17.04 -12.92 -2.45
C ALA A 69 17.89 -12.17 -3.48
N THR A 70 17.24 -11.45 -4.41
CA THR A 70 17.93 -10.75 -5.52
C THR A 70 17.84 -9.23 -5.43
N GLN A 71 16.83 -8.69 -4.74
CA GLN A 71 16.61 -7.26 -4.58
C GLN A 71 17.18 -6.76 -3.25
N ALA A 72 17.71 -5.54 -3.23
CA ALA A 72 18.20 -4.89 -2.02
C ALA A 72 17.02 -4.38 -1.18
N VAL A 73 16.40 -5.27 -0.40
CA VAL A 73 15.31 -4.97 0.56
C VAL A 73 15.69 -5.58 1.89
N ASP A 74 15.64 -4.80 2.96
CA ASP A 74 15.94 -5.29 4.32
C ASP A 74 14.68 -5.82 5.01
N VAL A 75 13.54 -5.17 4.79
CA VAL A 75 12.25 -5.53 5.40
C VAL A 75 11.14 -5.43 4.38
N CYS A 76 10.29 -6.46 4.30
CA CYS A 76 9.09 -6.45 3.48
C CYS A 76 7.84 -6.52 4.36
N ILE A 77 6.91 -5.56 4.22
CA ILE A 77 5.68 -5.48 5.01
C ILE A 77 4.48 -5.56 4.08
N ARG A 78 3.84 -6.73 4.02
CA ARG A 78 2.69 -6.96 3.14
C ARG A 78 1.72 -8.01 3.70
N ASP A 79 0.54 -8.09 3.11
CA ASP A 79 -0.53 -9.05 3.39
C ASP A 79 -0.57 -10.25 2.43
N ASP A 80 0.28 -10.25 1.39
CA ASP A 80 0.34 -11.22 0.29
C ASP A 80 1.66 -12.04 0.26
N LEU A 81 2.40 -12.07 1.38
CA LEU A 81 3.67 -12.79 1.44
C LEU A 81 3.47 -14.31 1.43
N VAL A 82 4.25 -14.99 0.60
CA VAL A 82 4.41 -16.44 0.65
C VAL A 82 5.59 -16.78 1.56
N SER A 83 5.40 -17.73 2.48
CA SER A 83 6.46 -18.19 3.38
C SER A 83 7.55 -18.95 2.62
N VAL A 84 8.78 -18.47 2.69
CA VAL A 84 9.97 -19.08 2.09
C VAL A 84 10.95 -19.41 3.23
N VAL A 85 11.63 -20.56 3.14
CA VAL A 85 12.40 -21.17 4.24
C VAL A 85 13.49 -20.26 4.81
N ASP A 86 14.08 -19.39 3.98
CA ASP A 86 15.25 -18.59 4.34
C ASP A 86 14.91 -17.19 4.90
N PHE A 87 13.63 -16.91 5.20
CA PHE A 87 13.21 -15.62 5.76
C PHE A 87 12.48 -15.78 7.09
N GLU A 88 12.70 -14.80 7.99
CA GLU A 88 11.93 -14.67 9.22
C GLU A 88 10.64 -13.90 8.97
N TYR A 89 9.52 -14.43 9.45
CA TYR A 89 8.21 -13.81 9.33
C TYR A 89 7.67 -13.44 10.70
N ALA A 90 7.26 -12.18 10.84
CA ALA A 90 6.59 -11.69 12.03
C ALA A 90 5.22 -11.11 11.65
N ALA A 91 4.15 -11.65 12.26
CA ALA A 91 2.82 -11.11 12.09
C ALA A 91 2.73 -9.73 12.75
N LEU A 92 2.53 -8.68 11.94
CA LEU A 92 2.42 -7.32 12.46
C LEU A 92 1.06 -7.04 13.11
N ALA A 93 -0.02 -7.49 12.47
CA ALA A 93 -1.39 -7.35 12.95
C ALA A 93 -2.35 -8.20 12.11
N GLN A 94 -3.44 -8.68 12.74
CA GLN A 94 -4.57 -9.23 12.01
C GLN A 94 -5.35 -8.11 11.32
N ASP A 95 -5.79 -8.36 10.08
CA ASP A 95 -6.62 -7.42 9.33
C ASP A 95 -8.09 -7.82 9.36
N LYS A 96 -8.96 -6.84 9.17
CA LYS A 96 -10.39 -6.99 8.96
C LYS A 96 -10.82 -6.10 7.81
N LEU A 97 -11.72 -6.60 6.98
CA LEU A 97 -12.35 -5.79 5.95
C LEU A 97 -13.47 -4.95 6.57
N LEU A 98 -13.52 -3.68 6.22
CA LEU A 98 -14.54 -2.73 6.67
C LEU A 98 -15.12 -2.01 5.45
N VAL A 99 -16.38 -1.63 5.53
CA VAL A 99 -16.97 -0.66 4.59
C VAL A 99 -16.58 0.74 5.07
N ALA A 100 -16.05 1.55 4.16
CA ALA A 100 -15.73 2.94 4.41
C ALA A 100 -16.34 3.86 3.36
N CYS A 101 -16.80 5.02 3.81
CA CYS A 101 -17.26 6.10 2.96
C CYS A 101 -17.10 7.44 3.68
N HIS A 102 -17.16 8.54 2.93
CA HIS A 102 -17.26 9.87 3.51
C HIS A 102 -18.62 10.05 4.22
N PRO A 103 -18.71 10.84 5.31
CA PRO A 103 -19.96 11.06 6.03
C PRO A 103 -21.14 11.53 5.16
N SER A 104 -20.87 12.30 4.10
CA SER A 104 -21.91 12.72 3.15
C SER A 104 -22.55 11.56 2.39
N ILE A 105 -21.79 10.49 2.13
CA ILE A 105 -22.27 9.27 1.46
C ILE A 105 -23.02 8.37 2.45
N ALA A 106 -22.56 8.32 3.71
CA ALA A 106 -23.28 7.60 4.76
C ALA A 106 -24.70 8.16 5.00
N ALA A 107 -24.89 9.47 4.79
CA ALA A 107 -26.19 10.13 4.92
C ALA A 107 -27.16 9.83 3.75
N LEU A 108 -26.68 9.28 2.64
CA LEU A 108 -27.53 8.91 1.50
C LEU A 108 -28.23 7.57 1.75
N SER A 109 -29.35 7.37 1.04
CA SER A 109 -30.03 6.07 0.99
C SER A 109 -29.09 5.04 0.33
N PRO A 110 -29.11 3.76 0.73
CA PRO A 110 -28.24 2.72 0.15
C PRO A 110 -28.27 2.68 -1.39
N ASP A 111 -29.45 2.85 -2.00
CA ASP A 111 -29.63 2.82 -3.46
C ASP A 111 -28.97 4.01 -4.20
N GLU A 112 -28.66 5.10 -3.49
CA GLU A 112 -28.02 6.30 -4.06
C GLU A 112 -26.50 6.23 -3.98
N ARG A 113 -25.95 5.24 -3.26
CA ARG A 113 -24.51 5.09 -3.07
C ARG A 113 -23.86 4.48 -4.30
N GLN A 114 -22.78 5.11 -4.75
CA GLN A 114 -21.91 4.53 -5.76
C GLN A 114 -20.97 3.51 -5.11
N THR A 115 -20.74 2.38 -5.79
CA THR A 115 -19.78 1.37 -5.31
C THR A 115 -18.40 1.60 -5.92
N LEU A 116 -17.38 1.54 -5.07
CA LEU A 116 -15.97 1.61 -5.46
C LEU A 116 -15.38 0.20 -5.34
N HIS A 117 -14.86 -0.30 -6.45
CA HIS A 117 -14.34 -1.66 -6.59
C HIS A 117 -12.81 -1.64 -6.61
N GLY A 118 -12.20 -2.53 -5.84
CA GLY A 118 -10.76 -2.72 -5.81
C GLY A 118 -10.37 -4.05 -6.43
N GLU A 119 -9.28 -4.08 -7.21
CA GLU A 119 -8.73 -5.32 -7.78
C GLU A 119 -7.91 -6.07 -6.72
N ARG A 120 -8.59 -6.72 -5.77
CA ARG A 120 -7.98 -7.59 -4.74
C ARG A 120 -8.84 -8.82 -4.50
N GLU A 121 -8.26 -9.87 -3.92
CA GLU A 121 -9.01 -11.07 -3.52
C GLU A 121 -10.09 -10.79 -2.49
N MET A 122 -9.90 -9.76 -1.64
CA MET A 122 -10.89 -9.31 -0.65
C MET A 122 -11.77 -8.19 -1.22
N ASP A 123 -12.52 -8.51 -2.27
CA ASP A 123 -13.47 -7.59 -2.93
C ASP A 123 -14.91 -7.72 -2.38
N TRP A 124 -15.87 -7.08 -3.05
CA TRP A 124 -17.28 -7.17 -2.68
C TRP A 124 -17.87 -8.57 -2.83
N THR A 125 -17.31 -9.39 -3.72
CA THR A 125 -17.67 -10.81 -3.85
C THR A 125 -17.29 -11.57 -2.59
N TYR A 126 -16.06 -11.39 -2.12
CA TYR A 126 -15.58 -11.97 -0.86
C TYR A 126 -16.41 -11.47 0.34
N TRP A 127 -16.73 -10.17 0.40
CA TRP A 127 -17.59 -9.61 1.45
C TRP A 127 -18.96 -10.30 1.50
N ASN A 128 -19.61 -10.50 0.35
CA ASN A 128 -20.89 -11.19 0.27
C ASN A 128 -20.78 -12.67 0.69
N MET A 129 -19.70 -13.36 0.29
CA MET A 129 -19.44 -14.75 0.70
C MET A 129 -19.28 -14.88 2.22
N GLN A 130 -18.68 -13.88 2.86
CA GLN A 130 -18.50 -13.80 4.31
C GLN A 130 -19.76 -13.31 5.04
N GLN A 131 -20.91 -13.24 4.36
CA GLN A 131 -22.18 -12.74 4.91
C GLN A 131 -22.05 -11.32 5.48
N GLY A 132 -21.23 -10.50 4.82
CA GLY A 132 -21.12 -9.08 5.12
C GLY A 132 -22.45 -8.36 4.93
N SER A 133 -22.66 -7.27 5.68
CA SER A 133 -23.89 -6.50 5.59
C SER A 133 -24.12 -5.93 4.19
N ASP A 134 -25.37 -5.94 3.75
CA ASP A 134 -25.80 -5.18 2.58
C ASP A 134 -25.80 -3.69 2.93
N VAL A 135 -24.94 -2.93 2.26
CA VAL A 135 -24.76 -1.49 2.42
C VAL A 135 -25.23 -0.72 1.19
N GLY A 136 -25.93 -1.38 0.27
CA GLY A 136 -26.30 -0.86 -1.05
C GLY A 136 -25.20 -1.02 -2.08
N GLN A 137 -24.30 -2.00 -1.91
CA GLN A 137 -23.25 -2.27 -2.89
C GLN A 137 -23.85 -2.80 -4.20
N LYS A 138 -23.36 -2.26 -5.31
CA LYS A 138 -23.79 -2.57 -6.67
C LYS A 138 -22.66 -3.19 -7.45
N THR A 139 -23.00 -3.99 -8.47
CA THR A 139 -22.03 -4.56 -9.40
C THR A 139 -21.39 -3.47 -10.27
N GLU A 140 -22.15 -2.44 -10.63
CA GLU A 140 -21.64 -1.26 -11.32
C GLU A 140 -20.93 -0.30 -10.38
N GLY A 141 -19.96 0.47 -10.91
CA GLY A 141 -19.09 1.26 -10.05
C GLY A 141 -17.84 1.78 -10.75
N TYR A 142 -17.00 2.47 -9.97
CA TYR A 142 -15.64 2.80 -10.38
C TYR A 142 -14.69 1.68 -9.95
N ASN A 143 -13.74 1.33 -10.82
CA ASN A 143 -12.76 0.28 -10.58
C ASN A 143 -11.38 0.90 -10.36
N PHE A 144 -10.66 0.37 -9.37
CA PHE A 144 -9.35 0.83 -8.98
C PHE A 144 -8.41 -0.37 -8.84
N ASN A 145 -7.37 -0.39 -9.65
CA ASN A 145 -6.28 -1.36 -9.51
C ASN A 145 -5.37 -1.03 -8.31
N GLU A 146 -5.23 0.25 -7.99
CA GLU A 146 -4.37 0.74 -6.91
C GLU A 146 -5.20 1.03 -5.64
N PRO A 147 -5.00 0.27 -4.54
CA PRO A 147 -5.80 0.41 -3.32
C PRO A 147 -5.71 1.78 -2.68
N SER A 148 -4.59 2.49 -2.85
CA SER A 148 -4.45 3.83 -2.30
C SER A 148 -5.39 4.84 -2.95
N LEU A 149 -5.67 4.69 -4.26
CA LEU A 149 -6.61 5.52 -5.02
C LEU A 149 -8.07 5.21 -4.66
N LEU A 150 -8.43 3.93 -4.52
CA LEU A 150 -9.73 3.52 -4.00
C LEU A 150 -10.00 4.18 -2.65
N LEU A 151 -8.98 4.21 -1.79
CA LEU A 151 -9.07 4.81 -0.47
C LEU A 151 -9.27 6.32 -0.52
N ASP A 152 -8.53 7.02 -1.39
CA ASP A 152 -8.68 8.45 -1.62
C ASP A 152 -10.06 8.79 -2.17
N ALA A 153 -10.60 8.00 -3.12
CA ALA A 153 -11.93 8.18 -3.68
C ALA A 153 -13.03 8.06 -2.61
N ALA A 154 -12.91 7.07 -1.73
CA ALA A 154 -13.84 6.92 -0.60
C ALA A 154 -13.78 8.13 0.36
N VAL A 155 -12.57 8.63 0.64
CA VAL A 155 -12.37 9.83 1.48
C VAL A 155 -12.93 11.08 0.83
N GLN A 156 -12.83 11.20 -0.49
CA GLN A 156 -13.40 12.32 -1.26
C GLN A 156 -14.92 12.22 -1.44
N GLY A 157 -15.56 11.18 -0.90
CA GLY A 157 -17.01 11.02 -0.97
C GLY A 157 -17.50 10.59 -2.34
N MET A 158 -16.71 9.82 -3.09
CA MET A 158 -17.13 9.28 -4.38
C MET A 158 -18.00 8.03 -4.26
N GLY A 159 -18.08 7.40 -3.07
CA GLY A 159 -18.86 6.19 -2.88
C GLY A 159 -18.50 5.41 -1.62
N ILE A 160 -19.00 4.18 -1.55
CA ILE A 160 -18.66 3.17 -0.55
C ILE A 160 -17.54 2.26 -1.07
N ALA A 161 -16.59 1.92 -0.22
CA ALA A 161 -15.46 1.07 -0.57
C ALA A 161 -15.18 0.05 0.54
N LEU A 162 -14.72 -1.15 0.16
CA LEU A 162 -14.13 -2.10 1.09
C LEU A 162 -12.67 -1.77 1.33
N VAL A 163 -12.28 -1.70 2.59
CA VAL A 163 -10.96 -1.25 3.02
C VAL A 163 -10.43 -2.10 4.15
N SER A 164 -9.11 -2.17 4.24
CA SER A 164 -8.42 -2.73 5.40
C SER A 164 -8.65 -1.88 6.65
N SER A 165 -8.90 -2.56 7.78
CA SER A 165 -9.06 -1.95 9.11
C SER A 165 -7.78 -1.31 9.65
N LYS A 166 -6.62 -1.57 9.03
CA LYS A 166 -5.30 -1.06 9.44
C LYS A 166 -5.10 0.44 9.12
N ARG A 167 -6.19 1.21 8.99
CA ARG A 167 -6.20 2.67 8.86
C ARG A 167 -5.78 3.36 10.18
N PRO A 168 -5.30 4.62 10.10
CA PRO A 168 -5.06 5.43 11.30
C PRO A 168 -6.39 5.68 12.02
N ALA A 169 -6.37 5.67 13.35
CA ALA A 169 -7.53 5.77 14.25
C ALA A 169 -8.37 7.07 14.14
N ASN A 170 -8.05 7.99 13.22
CA ASN A 170 -8.61 9.35 13.15
C ASN A 170 -9.47 9.67 11.92
N THR A 171 -9.81 8.69 11.08
CA THR A 171 -10.83 8.90 10.03
C THR A 171 -12.18 8.45 10.58
N PRO A 172 -13.20 9.32 10.67
CA PRO A 172 -14.51 8.92 11.16
C PRO A 172 -15.10 7.88 10.20
N CYS A 173 -15.12 6.61 10.60
CA CYS A 173 -15.99 5.62 10.00
C CYS A 173 -17.39 5.82 10.59
N ALA A 174 -18.39 5.99 9.72
CA ALA A 174 -19.77 5.80 10.13
C ALA A 174 -19.93 4.33 10.56
N ARG A 175 -20.37 4.13 11.81
CA ARG A 175 -20.78 2.83 12.33
C ARG A 175 -22.09 2.38 11.69
#